data_AF-A0A2A4XA99-F1
#
_entry.id   AF-A0A2A4XA99-F1
#
_cell.length_a   1.000
_cell.length_b   1.000
_cell.length_c   1.000
_cell.angle_alpha   90.00
_cell.angle_beta   90.00
_cell.angle_gamma   90.00
#
_symmetry.space_group_name_H-M   'P 1'
#
loop_
_entity.id
_entity.type
_entity.pdbx_description
1 polymer ?
#
loop_
_entity_poly.entity_id
_entity_poly.type
_entity_poly.pdbx_seq_one_letter_code
_entity_poly.pdbx_strand_id
1 'polypeptide(L)'
;MAGTAAVFLSTEFDKASPVERDGMVWTAEELHLDKLPKKHHRKPMMQTVLALEGLEEYDKPEDGDVRCVNSVGSDFVYFQLISGWVQKN
;
A
#
# COMPACT_ATOMS: atom_id res chain seq x y z
N MET A 1 -16.18 -2.96 12.43
CA MET A 1 -15.73 -3.72 11.23
C MET A 1 -14.29 -3.30 11.02
N ALA A 2 -13.33 -4.19 11.29
CA ALA A 2 -11.92 -3.92 11.04
C ALA A 2 -11.76 -3.71 9.52
N GLY A 3 -11.26 -2.54 9.13
CA GLY A 3 -11.11 -2.18 7.73
C GLY A 3 -9.86 -2.86 7.20
N THR A 4 -10.02 -3.77 6.25
CA THR A 4 -8.89 -4.29 5.49
C THR A 4 -8.24 -3.11 4.77
N ALA A 5 -6.98 -2.80 5.06
CA ALA A 5 -6.29 -1.67 4.45
C ALA A 5 -6.22 -1.88 2.93
N ALA A 6 -6.65 -0.90 2.13
CA ALA A 6 -6.58 -1.02 0.68
C ALA A 6 -5.12 -0.95 0.21
N VAL A 7 -4.75 -1.67 -0.84
CA VAL A 7 -3.41 -1.59 -1.45
C VAL A 7 -3.53 -1.07 -2.88
N PHE A 8 -2.83 0.04 -3.15
CA PHE A 8 -2.84 0.75 -4.41
C PHE A 8 -1.51 0.51 -5.14
N LEU A 9 -1.62 0.09 -6.39
CA LEU A 9 -0.52 -0.10 -7.32
C LEU A 9 -0.57 0.98 -8.40
N SER A 10 0.61 1.35 -8.91
CA SER A 10 0.69 2.18 -10.11
C SER A 10 0.07 1.45 -11.29
N THR A 11 -0.63 2.18 -12.16
CA THR A 11 -1.13 1.64 -13.44
C THR A 11 0.01 1.30 -14.42
N GLU A 12 1.22 1.79 -14.15
CA GLU A 12 2.44 1.43 -14.89
C GLU A 12 3.04 0.10 -14.41
N PHE A 13 2.48 -0.53 -13.38
CA PHE A 13 2.95 -1.83 -12.90
C PHE A 13 2.67 -2.91 -13.96
N ASP A 14 3.73 -3.42 -14.58
CA ASP A 14 3.67 -4.27 -15.77
C ASP A 14 3.53 -5.78 -15.46
N LYS A 15 3.54 -6.15 -14.18
CA LYS A 15 3.40 -7.55 -13.74
C LYS A 15 1.97 -7.81 -13.30
N ALA A 16 1.51 -9.04 -13.51
CA ALA A 16 0.23 -9.50 -12.97
C ALA A 16 0.20 -9.26 -11.45
N SER A 17 -0.60 -8.29 -11.01
CA SER A 17 -0.87 -8.15 -9.58
C SER A 17 -1.86 -9.23 -9.16
N PRO A 18 -1.59 -9.95 -8.06
CA PRO A 18 -2.44 -11.05 -7.63
C PRO A 18 -3.84 -10.62 -7.17
N VAL A 19 -4.12 -9.31 -7.07
CA VAL A 19 -5.36 -8.78 -6.48
C VAL A 19 -5.87 -7.52 -7.22
N GLU A 20 -5.72 -7.46 -8.55
CA GLU A 20 -6.39 -6.40 -9.33
C GLU A 20 -7.91 -6.55 -9.25
N ARG A 21 -8.59 -5.47 -8.88
CA ARG A 21 -10.04 -5.37 -8.99
C ARG A 21 -10.35 -4.53 -10.21
N ASP A 22 -10.83 -5.19 -11.26
CA ASP A 22 -11.23 -4.52 -12.50
C ASP A 22 -12.15 -3.33 -12.22
N GLY A 23 -11.83 -2.17 -12.82
CA GLY A 23 -12.63 -0.95 -12.73
C GLY A 23 -12.38 -0.06 -11.51
N MET A 24 -11.40 -0.38 -10.67
CA MET A 24 -11.02 0.41 -9.49
C MET A 24 -9.69 1.15 -9.71
N VAL A 25 -9.75 2.24 -10.47
CA VAL A 25 -8.61 3.14 -10.73
C VAL A 25 -8.88 4.48 -10.08
N TRP A 26 -7.90 5.02 -9.36
CA TRP A 26 -7.96 6.34 -8.75
C TRP A 26 -6.82 7.21 -9.26
N THR A 27 -7.05 8.51 -9.34
CA THR A 27 -5.99 9.48 -9.63
C THR A 27 -5.18 9.82 -8.39
N ALA A 28 -4.00 10.42 -8.59
CA ALA A 28 -3.16 10.88 -7.50
C ALA A 28 -3.88 11.92 -6.62
N GLU A 29 -4.73 12.75 -7.21
CA GLU A 29 -5.54 13.76 -6.50
C GLU A 29 -6.61 13.12 -5.63
N GLU A 30 -7.31 12.09 -6.15
CA GLU A 30 -8.33 11.33 -5.40
C GLU A 30 -7.73 10.61 -4.20
N LEU A 31 -6.48 10.13 -4.33
CA LEU A 31 -5.73 9.51 -3.25
C LEU A 31 -4.98 10.51 -2.38
N HIS A 32 -5.03 11.82 -2.66
CA HIS A 32 -4.29 12.86 -1.95
C HIS A 32 -2.78 12.57 -1.82
N LEU A 33 -2.17 12.04 -2.88
CA LEU A 33 -0.76 11.63 -2.85
C LEU A 33 0.20 12.81 -2.62
N ASP A 34 -0.24 14.04 -2.84
CA ASP A 34 0.50 15.26 -2.49
C ASP A 34 0.78 15.38 -0.98
N LYS A 35 -0.04 14.73 -0.15
CA LYS A 35 0.07 14.69 1.31
C LYS A 35 0.77 13.43 1.83
N LEU A 36 1.34 12.60 0.94
CA LEU A 36 2.07 11.42 1.36
C LEU A 36 3.18 11.78 2.37
N PRO A 37 3.38 10.96 3.41
CA PRO A 37 4.41 11.19 4.42
C PRO A 37 5.79 11.25 3.78
N LYS A 38 6.52 12.35 3.99
CA LYS A 38 7.91 12.49 3.52
C LYS A 38 8.90 11.72 4.38
N LYS A 39 8.57 11.55 5.66
CA LYS A 39 9.33 10.73 6.60
C LYS A 39 8.86 9.30 6.48
N HIS A 40 9.81 8.39 6.32
CA HIS A 40 9.56 6.98 6.09
C HIS A 40 10.16 6.14 7.20
N HIS A 41 9.41 5.15 7.68
CA HIS A 41 9.84 4.21 8.70
C HIS A 41 9.90 2.82 8.09
N ARG A 42 11.10 2.35 7.74
CA ARG A 42 11.23 1.04 7.10
C ARG A 42 10.95 -0.08 8.09
N LYS A 43 10.06 -0.99 7.71
CA LYS A 43 9.64 -2.16 8.48
C LYS A 43 10.10 -3.44 7.77
N PRO A 44 10.01 -4.61 8.45
CA PRO A 44 10.33 -5.90 7.82
C PRO A 44 9.52 -6.13 6.54
N MET A 45 10.18 -6.75 5.56
CA MET A 45 9.59 -7.10 4.28
C MET A 45 8.38 -8.03 4.44
N MET A 46 7.46 -7.96 3.49
CA MET A 46 6.31 -8.84 3.36
C MET A 46 6.45 -9.73 2.15
N GLN A 47 5.85 -10.93 2.22
CA GLN A 47 5.88 -11.85 1.09
C GLN A 47 4.88 -11.48 0.01
N THR A 48 3.67 -11.08 0.39
CA THR A 48 2.55 -10.81 -0.54
C THR A 48 1.84 -9.50 -0.22
N VAL A 49 1.13 -8.95 -1.22
CA VAL A 49 0.28 -7.75 -1.08
C VAL A 49 -0.81 -7.98 -0.03
N LEU A 50 -1.44 -9.16 -0.06
CA LEU A 50 -2.48 -9.55 0.90
C LEU A 50 -1.98 -9.54 2.36
N ALA A 51 -0.68 -9.72 2.60
CA ALA A 51 -0.15 -9.61 3.95
C ALA A 51 -0.24 -8.17 4.50
N LEU A 52 -0.20 -7.15 3.64
CA LEU A 52 -0.36 -5.75 4.04
C LEU A 52 -1.78 -5.41 4.47
N GLU A 53 -2.76 -6.00 3.79
CA GLU A 53 -4.19 -5.82 4.04
C GLU A 53 -4.61 -6.23 5.46
N GLY A 54 -3.99 -7.27 6.01
CA GLY A 54 -4.32 -7.83 7.32
C GLY A 54 -3.60 -7.17 8.51
N LEU A 55 -2.66 -6.27 8.28
CA LEU A 55 -1.78 -5.75 9.34
C LEU A 55 -2.53 -4.99 10.44
N GLU A 56 -3.67 -4.37 10.12
CA GLU A 56 -4.44 -3.59 11.09
C GLU A 56 -4.86 -4.37 12.35
N GLU A 57 -4.95 -5.70 12.25
CA GLU A 57 -5.39 -6.57 13.34
C GLU A 57 -4.27 -6.99 14.32
N TYR A 58 -3.01 -7.04 13.86
CA TYR A 58 -1.92 -7.63 14.65
C TYR A 58 -0.60 -6.84 14.65
N ASP A 59 -0.38 -5.95 13.69
CA ASP A 59 0.78 -5.05 13.61
C ASP A 59 0.34 -3.78 12.90
N LYS A 60 -0.51 -3.01 13.60
CA LYS A 60 -1.21 -1.85 13.04
C LYS A 60 -0.20 -0.88 12.44
N PRO A 61 -0.28 -0.59 11.14
CA PRO A 61 0.65 0.31 10.49
C PRO A 61 0.44 1.77 10.92
N GLU A 62 1.54 2.51 10.92
CA GLU A 62 1.57 3.94 11.21
C GLU A 62 1.89 4.74 9.95
N ASP A 63 1.47 6.00 9.92
CA ASP A 63 1.65 6.88 8.77
C ASP A 63 3.13 6.99 8.38
N GLY A 64 3.46 6.67 7.12
CA GLY A 64 4.82 6.67 6.60
C GLY A 64 5.59 5.38 6.83
N ASP A 65 4.97 4.33 7.38
CA ASP A 65 5.58 3.00 7.41
C ASP A 65 5.85 2.50 5.99
N VAL A 66 7.04 1.95 5.75
CA VAL A 66 7.44 1.41 4.45
C VAL A 66 7.76 -0.07 4.54
N ARG A 67 7.12 -0.87 3.67
CA ARG A 67 7.36 -2.31 3.55
C ARG A 67 7.64 -2.68 2.10
N CYS A 68 8.70 -3.44 1.88
CA CYS A 68 8.95 -4.10 0.60
C CYS A 68 8.08 -5.36 0.50
N VAL A 69 7.37 -5.54 -0.61
CA VAL A 69 6.57 -6.75 -0.89
C VAL A 69 7.27 -7.58 -1.95
N ASN A 70 7.71 -8.79 -1.58
CA ASN A 70 8.52 -9.65 -2.43
C ASN A 70 7.80 -10.10 -3.71
N SER A 71 6.51 -10.45 -3.63
CA SER A 71 5.73 -10.90 -4.79
C SER A 71 5.60 -9.85 -5.90
N VAL A 72 5.70 -8.56 -5.55
CA VAL A 72 5.60 -7.41 -6.46
C VAL A 72 7.00 -6.84 -6.74
N GLY A 73 7.95 -7.03 -5.83
CA GLY A 73 9.28 -6.46 -5.88
C GLY A 73 9.28 -4.93 -5.73
N SER A 74 8.33 -4.39 -4.98
CA SER A 74 8.16 -2.94 -4.79
C SER A 74 7.98 -2.58 -3.32
N ASP A 75 8.36 -1.35 -2.99
CA ASP A 75 8.07 -0.75 -1.70
C ASP A 75 6.64 -0.20 -1.67
N PHE A 76 6.01 -0.30 -0.51
CA PHE A 76 4.70 0.29 -0.23
C PHE A 76 4.82 1.17 1.01
N VAL A 77 4.21 2.35 0.94
CA VAL A 77 4.10 3.27 2.07
C VAL A 77 2.67 3.25 2.61
N TYR A 78 2.51 3.09 3.93
CA TYR A 78 1.20 3.23 4.55
C TYR A 78 0.85 4.71 4.63
N PHE A 79 -0.34 5.04 4.15
CA PHE A 79 -0.90 6.38 4.17
C PHE A 79 -2.17 6.36 5.01
N GLN A 80 -2.08 6.96 6.20
CA GLN A 80 -3.16 6.93 7.19
C GLN A 80 -4.41 7.67 6.70
N LEU A 81 -4.27 8.68 5.84
CA LEU A 81 -5.40 9.49 5.35
C LEU A 81 -6.42 8.66 4.56
N ILE A 82 -5.95 7.63 3.85
CA ILE A 82 -6.79 6.71 3.07
C ILE A 82 -6.85 5.32 3.72
N SER A 83 -6.25 5.14 4.90
CA SER A 83 -6.04 3.85 5.57
C SER A 83 -5.57 2.76 4.58
N GLY A 84 -4.52 3.07 3.82
CA GLY A 84 -4.11 2.21 2.71
C GLY A 84 -2.63 2.28 2.41
N TRP A 85 -2.15 1.28 1.69
CA TRP A 85 -0.77 1.15 1.24
C TRP A 85 -0.64 1.62 -0.20
N VAL A 86 0.29 2.52 -0.47
CA VAL A 86 0.54 3.07 -1.81
C VAL A 86 1.90 2.59 -2.30
N GLN A 87 1.95 2.03 -3.52
CA GLN A 87 3.21 1.66 -4.14
C GLN A 87 4.14 2.87 -4.27
N LYS A 88 5.41 2.66 -3.95
CA LYS A 88 6.48 3.64 -4.11
C LYS A 88 7.34 3.26 -5.31
N ASN A 89 7.42 4.18 -6.28
CA ASN A 89 8.33 4.08 -7.44
C ASN A 89 9.77 4.42 -7.05
#